data_AF-A0A075MRY3-F1
#
_entry.id   AF-A0A075MRY3-F1
#
_cell.length_a   1.000
_cell.length_b   1.000
_cell.length_c   1.000
_cell.angle_alpha   90.00
_cell.angle_beta   90.00
_cell.angle_gamma   90.00
#
_symmetry.space_group_name_H-M   'P 1'
#
loop_
_entity.id
_entity.type
_entity.pdbx_description
1 polymer ?
#
loop_
_entity_poly.entity_id
_entity_poly.type
_entity_poly.pdbx_seq_one_letter_code
_entity_poly.pdbx_strand_id
1 'polypeptide(L)'
;MIYRCSDGHISFAKEPLLHCGMKGCENSADAVSTVDIEWFYRISPSGLAINEQDLHMILKDRNMPQDVKDRVREIFPAVPEKKKRFFGLR
;
A
#
# COMPACT_ATOMS: atom_id res chain seq x y z
N MET A 1 9.00 3.07 -4.86
CA MET A 1 9.14 1.60 -5.00
C MET A 1 8.39 0.89 -3.88
N ILE A 2 8.01 -0.37 -4.08
CA ILE A 2 7.17 -1.12 -3.12
C ILE A 2 7.88 -2.39 -2.71
N TYR A 3 7.96 -2.60 -1.41
CA TYR A 3 8.62 -3.75 -0.79
C TYR A 3 7.67 -4.52 0.11
N ARG A 4 7.96 -5.81 0.30
CA ARG A 4 7.27 -6.70 1.23
C ARG A 4 8.28 -7.44 2.09
N CYS A 5 8.01 -7.55 3.38
CA CYS A 5 8.77 -8.44 4.26
C CYS A 5 8.01 -9.75 4.53
N SER A 6 8.70 -10.71 5.16
CA SER A 6 8.16 -12.02 5.54
C SER A 6 6.92 -11.96 6.45
N ASP A 7 6.79 -10.91 7.27
CA ASP A 7 5.62 -10.71 8.16
C ASP A 7 4.39 -10.15 7.42
N GLY A 8 4.52 -9.87 6.12
CA GLY A 8 3.42 -9.30 5.33
C GLY A 8 3.26 -7.79 5.50
N HIS A 9 4.30 -7.07 5.92
CA HIS A 9 4.31 -5.60 5.86
C HIS A 9 4.66 -5.14 4.45
N ILE A 10 3.93 -4.15 3.96
CA ILE A 10 4.16 -3.46 2.69
C ILE A 10 4.75 -2.10 2.98
N SER A 11 5.91 -1.82 2.38
CA SER A 11 6.61 -0.54 2.51
C SER A 11 6.64 0.18 1.16
N PHE A 12 6.03 1.37 1.11
CA PHE A 12 6.12 2.31 0.00
C PHE A 12 7.27 3.27 0.29
N ALA A 13 8.40 3.10 -0.40
CA ALA A 13 9.61 3.86 -0.13
C ALA A 13 10.23 4.44 -1.39
N LYS A 14 10.74 5.67 -1.28
CA LYS A 14 11.38 6.40 -2.37
C LYS A 14 12.72 5.78 -2.73
N GLU A 15 13.45 5.32 -1.73
CA GLU A 15 14.77 4.71 -1.86
C GLU A 15 14.71 3.20 -1.69
N PRO A 16 15.72 2.47 -2.18
CA PRO A 16 15.87 1.04 -1.93
C PRO A 16 15.91 0.71 -0.44
N LEU A 17 15.04 -0.22 -0.03
CA LEU A 17 15.00 -0.73 1.33
C LEU A 17 15.67 -2.11 1.39
N LEU A 18 16.64 -2.25 2.30
CA LEU A 18 17.19 -3.56 2.67
C LEU A 18 16.35 -4.24 3.76
N HIS A 19 15.67 -3.45 4.59
CA HIS A 19 14.85 -3.90 5.72
C HIS A 19 13.47 -3.25 5.67
N CYS A 20 12.51 -3.87 6.37
CA CYS A 20 11.13 -3.40 6.45
C CYS A 20 11.06 -1.94 6.91
N GLY A 21 10.23 -1.12 6.26
CA GLY A 21 10.01 0.28 6.65
C GLY A 21 9.10 0.44 7.88
N MET A 22 8.56 -0.66 8.42
CA MET A 22 7.70 -0.63 9.59
C MET A 22 8.53 -0.56 10.88
N LYS A 23 8.22 0.42 11.73
CA LYS A 23 8.93 0.63 12.99
C LYS A 23 8.88 -0.62 13.87
N GLY A 24 10.04 -1.14 14.23
CA GLY A 24 10.18 -2.35 15.06
C GLY A 24 10.14 -3.66 14.29
N CYS A 25 10.05 -3.64 12.95
CA CYS A 25 10.24 -4.81 12.11
C CYS A 25 11.66 -4.80 11.53
N GLU A 26 12.46 -5.81 11.83
CA GLU A 26 13.86 -5.93 11.38
C GLU A 26 14.01 -6.91 10.21
N ASN A 27 12.90 -7.44 9.71
CA ASN A 27 12.93 -8.39 8.60
C ASN A 27 13.43 -7.72 7.31
N SER A 28 14.13 -8.49 6.50
CA SER A 28 14.52 -8.09 5.15
C SER A 28 13.29 -7.78 4.30
N ALA A 29 13.44 -6.82 3.40
CA ALA A 29 12.38 -6.36 2.53
C ALA A 29 12.71 -6.68 1.07
N ASP A 30 11.83 -7.44 0.42
CA ASP A 30 11.97 -7.81 -0.99
C ASP A 30 11.17 -6.84 -1.86
N ALA A 31 11.75 -6.43 -3.00
CA ALA A 31 11.06 -5.56 -3.94
C ALA A 31 9.91 -6.31 -4.63
N VAL A 32 8.68 -5.83 -4.43
CA VAL A 32 7.47 -6.37 -5.06
C VAL A 32 7.17 -5.65 -6.37
N SER A 33 7.40 -4.34 -6.41
CA SER A 33 7.15 -3.52 -7.59
C SER A 33 8.08 -2.33 -7.65
N THR A 34 8.51 -2.00 -8.86
CA THR A 34 9.28 -0.79 -9.16
C THR A 34 8.42 0.46 -9.26
N VAL A 35 7.08 0.31 -9.25
CA VAL A 35 6.14 1.44 -9.26
C VAL A 35 6.40 2.34 -8.07
N ASP A 36 6.41 3.64 -8.34
CA ASP A 36 6.55 4.66 -7.33
C ASP A 36 5.24 5.40 -7.08
N ILE A 37 4.90 5.60 -5.81
CA ILE A 37 3.67 6.30 -5.40
C ILE A 37 4.09 7.49 -4.56
N GLU A 38 4.49 8.56 -5.26
CA GLU A 38 5.06 9.78 -4.66
C GLU A 38 4.16 10.43 -3.60
N TRP A 39 2.85 10.21 -3.69
CA TRP A 39 1.88 10.80 -2.77
C TRP A 39 2.18 10.43 -1.31
N PHE A 40 2.63 9.21 -1.03
CA PHE A 40 2.97 8.80 0.33
C PHE A 40 4.15 9.60 0.91
N TYR A 41 5.08 10.05 0.07
CA TYR A 41 6.23 10.84 0.50
C TYR A 41 5.87 12.27 0.91
N ARG A 42 4.73 12.78 0.42
CA ARG A 42 4.23 14.11 0.80
C ARG A 42 3.66 14.12 2.21
N ILE A 43 3.21 12.97 2.71
CA ILE A 43 2.69 12.82 4.08
C ILE A 43 3.82 12.47 5.04
N SER A 44 4.70 11.57 4.62
CA SER A 44 5.82 11.09 5.41
C SER A 44 7.04 11.00 4.50
N PRO A 45 8.12 11.77 4.73
CA PRO A 45 9.29 11.77 3.84
C PRO A 45 9.94 10.39 3.66
N SER A 46 9.83 9.53 4.66
CA SER A 46 10.31 8.13 4.61
C SER A 46 9.34 7.18 3.89
N GLY A 47 8.16 7.65 3.52
CA GLY A 47 7.08 6.87 2.92
C GLY A 47 6.12 6.27 3.93
N LEU A 48 5.40 5.23 3.51
CA LEU A 48 4.35 4.56 4.30
C LEU A 48 4.71 3.09 4.46
N ALA A 49 4.57 2.57 5.67
CA ALA A 49 4.61 1.14 5.93
C ALA A 49 3.27 0.70 6.58
N ILE A 50 2.69 -0.37 6.08
CA ILE A 50 1.37 -0.87 6.50
C ILE A 50 1.33 -2.39 6.38
N ASN A 51 0.49 -3.06 7.19
CA ASN A 51 0.23 -4.48 6.97
C ASN A 51 -0.50 -4.69 5.63
N GLU A 52 -0.17 -5.74 4.91
CA GLU A 52 -0.86 -6.10 3.66
C GLU A 52 -2.38 -6.28 3.88
N GLN A 53 -2.75 -6.85 5.03
CA GLN A 53 -4.16 -7.02 5.42
C GLN A 53 -4.91 -5.68 5.55
N ASP A 54 -4.18 -4.61 5.86
CA ASP A 54 -4.71 -3.26 6.05
C ASP A 54 -4.62 -2.39 4.79
N LEU A 55 -4.09 -2.89 3.67
CA LEU A 55 -4.07 -2.16 2.38
C LEU A 55 -5.47 -1.69 1.96
N HIS A 56 -6.51 -2.44 2.33
CA HIS A 56 -7.89 -2.07 2.06
C HIS A 56 -8.28 -0.72 2.70
N MET A 57 -7.57 -0.26 3.74
CA MET A 57 -7.80 1.04 4.36
C MET A 57 -7.43 2.18 3.41
N ILE A 58 -6.33 2.04 2.64
CA ILE A 58 -5.92 3.00 1.61
C ILE A 58 -7.03 3.17 0.57
N LEU A 59 -7.64 2.06 0.14
CA LEU A 59 -8.72 2.08 -0.85
C LEU A 59 -10.01 2.75 -0.31
N LYS A 60 -10.27 2.60 1.00
CA LYS A 60 -11.46 3.16 1.67
C LYS A 60 -11.28 4.62 2.11
N ASP A 61 -10.06 5.10 2.25
CA ASP A 61 -9.78 6.46 2.71
C ASP A 61 -10.34 7.49 1.71
N ARG A 62 -11.15 8.42 2.19
CA ARG A 62 -11.79 9.46 1.36
C ARG A 62 -10.81 10.55 0.93
N ASN A 63 -9.76 10.77 1.71
CA ASN A 63 -8.74 11.78 1.44
C ASN A 63 -7.64 11.25 0.51
N MET A 64 -7.61 9.93 0.30
CA MET A 64 -6.69 9.28 -0.62
C MET A 64 -7.09 9.56 -2.08
N PRO A 65 -6.19 10.11 -2.91
CA PRO A 65 -6.46 10.37 -4.32
C PRO A 65 -6.81 9.09 -5.10
N GLN A 66 -7.64 9.26 -6.13
CA GLN A 66 -8.12 8.12 -6.92
C GLN A 66 -6.99 7.42 -7.67
N ASP A 67 -6.03 8.16 -8.22
CA ASP A 67 -4.85 7.64 -8.92
C ASP A 67 -3.96 6.79 -8.00
N VAL A 68 -3.81 7.20 -6.73
CA VAL A 68 -3.08 6.40 -5.73
C VAL A 68 -3.79 5.08 -5.47
N LYS A 69 -5.12 5.11 -5.33
CA LYS A 69 -5.93 3.88 -5.14
C LYS A 69 -5.82 2.95 -6.34
N ASP A 70 -5.87 3.50 -7.56
CA ASP A 70 -5.78 2.72 -8.79
C ASP A 70 -4.42 2.03 -8.89
N ARG A 71 -3.31 2.74 -8.61
CA ARG A 71 -1.97 2.12 -8.54
C ARG A 71 -1.91 1.00 -7.50
N VAL A 72 -2.45 1.22 -6.29
CA VAL A 72 -2.46 0.19 -5.25
C VAL A 72 -3.27 -1.04 -5.69
N ARG A 73 -4.39 -0.86 -6.41
CA ARG A 73 -5.17 -1.98 -6.97
C ARG A 73 -4.43 -2.73 -8.07
N GLU A 74 -3.71 -2.03 -8.95
CA GLU A 74 -2.92 -2.67 -10.02
C GLU A 74 -1.83 -3.58 -9.44
N ILE A 75 -1.18 -3.13 -8.36
CA ILE A 75 -0.10 -3.86 -7.71
C ILE A 75 -0.66 -5.00 -6.83
N PHE A 76 -1.79 -4.75 -6.16
CA PHE A 76 -2.41 -5.70 -5.23
C PHE A 76 -3.87 -6.00 -5.63
N PRO A 77 -4.10 -6.72 -6.75
CA PRO A 77 -5.45 -6.96 -7.29
C PRO A 77 -6.33 -7.81 -6.37
N ALA A 78 -5.72 -8.57 -5.46
CA ALA A 78 -6.42 -9.42 -4.50
C ALA A 78 -7.01 -8.63 -3.31
N VAL A 79 -6.68 -7.35 -3.12
CA VAL A 79 -7.20 -6.55 -2.00
C VAL A 79 -8.68 -6.25 -2.25
N PRO A 80 -9.61 -6.86 -1.49
CA PRO A 80 -11.01 -6.71 -1.77
C PRO A 80 -11.45 -5.30 -1.35
N GLU A 81 -11.85 -4.49 -2.32
CA GLU A 81 -12.86 -3.50 -2.03
C GLU A 81 -14.10 -4.28 -1.60
N LYS A 82 -14.55 -4.13 -0.36
CA LYS A 82 -15.94 -4.46 -0.03
C LYS A 82 -16.80 -3.50 -0.86
N LYS A 83 -16.99 -3.80 -2.15
CA LYS A 83 -17.97 -3.14 -3.01
C LYS A 83 -19.28 -3.31 -2.27
N LYS A 84 -19.81 -2.22 -1.71
CA LYS A 84 -21.21 -2.16 -1.34
C LYS A 84 -21.96 -2.41 -2.65
N ARG A 85 -22.38 -3.65 -2.86
CA ARG A 85 -23.36 -4.02 -3.88
C ARG A 85 -24.60 -3.21 -3.57
N PHE A 86 -24.75 -2.05 -4.22
CA PHE A 86 -26.05 -1.41 -4.34
C PHE A 86 -26.89 -2.32 -5.23
N PHE A 87 -27.64 -3.23 -4.61
CA PHE A 87 -28.83 -3.78 -5.25
C PHE A 87 -29.89 -2.69 -5.25
N GLY A 88 -29.80 -1.78 -6.21
CA GLY A 88 -30.96 -1.01 -6.64
C GLY A 88 -31.85 -1.94 -7.45
N LEU A 89 -32.65 -2.77 -6.76
CA LEU A 89 -33.80 -3.40 -7.40
C LEU A 89 -34.95 -2.40 -7.34
N ARG A 90 -35.27 -1.93 -8.54
CA ARG A 90 -36.42 -1.11 -8.89
C ARG A 90 -37.61 -2.02 -9.18
#